data_AF-A0A9E8KNZ4-F1
#
_entry.id   AF-A0A9E8KNZ4-F1
#
_cell.length_a   1.000
_cell.length_b   1.000
_cell.length_c   1.000
_cell.angle_alpha   90.00
_cell.angle_beta   90.00
_cell.angle_gamma   90.00
#
_symmetry.space_group_name_H-M   'P 1'
#
loop_
_entity.id
_entity.type
_entity.pdbx_description
1 polymer ?
#
loop_
_entity_poly.entity_id
_entity_poly.type
_entity_poly.pdbx_seq_one_letter_code
_entity_poly.pdbx_strand_id
1 'polypeptide(L)' 'MDIKPNMHQYDSYRNHVKSRLVNEVVELQHRVSQLQQSSSRNRDVIISVYQKMIDQKQHFMRDWKMADRAAR' A
#
# COMPACT_ATOMS: atom_id res chain seq x y z
N MET A 1 31.59 13.37 14.79
CA MET A 1 30.18 13.32 15.21
C MET A 1 29.62 11.99 14.71
N ASP A 2 29.39 11.06 15.63
CA ASP A 2 28.79 9.75 15.32
C ASP A 2 27.28 9.98 15.12
N ILE A 3 26.87 10.20 13.87
CA ILE A 3 25.44 10.35 13.54
C ILE A 3 24.86 8.93 13.52
N LYS A 4 24.63 8.35 14.71
CA LYS A 4 23.78 7.16 14.78
C LYS A 4 22.38 7.60 14.39
N PRO A 5 21.78 7.04 13.33
CA PRO A 5 20.41 7.36 12.98
C PRO A 5 19.53 7.06 14.19
N ASN A 6 18.81 8.09 14.66
CA ASN A 6 17.92 7.95 15.81
C ASN A 6 16.84 6.90 15.47
N MET A 7 16.85 5.77 16.17
CA MET A 7 15.97 4.63 15.90
C MET A 7 14.48 5.03 15.93
N HIS A 8 14.12 6.01 16.77
CA HIS A 8 12.77 6.56 16.84
C HIS A 8 12.33 7.29 15.56
N GLN A 9 13.25 8.00 14.90
CA GLN A 9 12.94 8.67 13.63
C GLN A 9 12.70 7.62 12.55
N TYR A 10 13.57 6.60 12.47
CA TYR A 10 13.43 5.50 11.52
C TYR A 10 12.09 4.76 11.64
N ASP A 11 11.68 4.43 12.87
CA ASP A 11 10.40 3.75 13.12
C ASP A 11 9.18 4.66 12.83
N SER A 12 9.27 5.97 13.12
CA SER A 12 8.22 6.94 12.80
C SER A 12 8.00 7.07 11.28
N TYR A 13 9.08 7.21 10.52
CA TYR A 13 9.02 7.23 9.05
C TYR A 13 8.44 5.94 8.51
N ARG A 14 8.88 4.80 9.04
CA ARG A 14 8.37 3.48 8.63
C ARG A 14 6.87 3.34 8.88
N ASN A 15 6.39 3.76 10.04
CA ASN A 15 4.97 3.72 10.39
C ASN A 15 4.13 4.68 9.52
N HIS A 16 4.65 5.88 9.25
CA HIS A 16 3.99 6.84 8.35
C HIS A 16 3.84 6.25 6.94
N VAL A 17 4.91 5.66 6.39
CA VAL A 17 4.88 5.02 5.07
C VAL A 17 3.91 3.83 5.05
N LYS A 18 3.93 2.99 6.10
CA LYS A 18 2.97 1.87 6.24
C LYS A 18 1.53 2.37 6.22
N SER A 19 1.21 3.37 7.06
CA SER A 19 -0.14 3.92 7.15
C SER A 19 -0.63 4.49 5.81
N ARG A 20 0.23 5.26 5.12
CA ARG A 20 -0.10 5.80 3.81
C ARG A 20 -0.37 4.70 2.78
N LEU A 21 0.51 3.69 2.71
CA LEU A 21 0.35 2.58 1.76
C LEU A 21 -0.91 1.75 2.02
N VAL A 22 -1.26 1.52 3.29
CA VAL A 22 -2.51 0.83 3.65
C VAL A 22 -3.71 1.64 3.18
N ASN A 23 -3.76 2.94 3.45
CA ASN A 23 -4.85 3.80 2.98
C ASN A 23 -4.96 3.80 1.45
N GLU A 24 -3.83 3.94 0.75
CA GLU A 24 -3.81 3.90 -0.72
C GLU A 24 -4.31 2.55 -1.29
N VAL A 25 -3.98 1.43 -0.64
CA VAL A 25 -4.50 0.11 -1.04
C VAL A 25 -6.01 0.04 -0.84
N VAL A 26 -6.53 0.52 0.29
CA VAL A 26 -7.97 0.55 0.58
C VAL A 26 -8.71 1.41 -0.46
N GLU A 27 -8.18 2.58 -0.78
CA GLU A 27 -8.77 3.46 -1.80
C GLU A 27 -8.79 2.81 -3.19
N LEU A 28 -7.70 2.15 -3.59
CA LEU A 28 -7.63 1.44 -4.86
C LEU A 28 -8.62 0.28 -4.91
N GLN A 29 -8.75 -0.50 -3.83
CA GLN A 29 -9.73 -1.56 -3.72
C GLN A 29 -11.16 -1.02 -3.83
N HIS A 30 -11.46 0.09 -3.16
CA HIS A 30 -12.75 0.75 -3.26
C HIS A 30 -13.06 1.20 -4.70
N ARG A 31 -12.08 1.79 -5.40
CA ARG A 31 -12.22 2.18 -6.82
C ARG A 31 -12.46 0.98 -7.74
N VAL A 32 -11.80 -0.15 -7.49
CA VAL A 32 -12.05 -1.41 -8.22
C VAL A 32 -13.50 -1.86 -8.03
N SER A 33 -14.00 -1.89 -6.79
CA SER A 33 -15.38 -2.26 -6.50
C SER A 33 -16.40 -1.35 -7.20
N GLN A 34 -16.14 -0.03 -7.24
CA GLN A 34 -16.99 0.92 -7.97
C GLN A 34 -16.95 0.68 -9.49
N LEU A 35 -15.77 0.39 -10.05
CA LEU A 35 -15.62 0.12 -11.49
C LEU A 35 -16.26 -1.20 -11.91
N GLN A 36 -16.30 -2.21 -11.05
CA GLN A 36 -17.00 -3.47 -11.33
C GLN A 36 -18.50 -3.27 -11.55
N GLN A 37 -19.08 -2.27 -10.88
CA GLN A 37 -20.49 -1.87 -11.04
C GLN A 37 -20.71 -0.87 -12.18
N SER A 38 -19.63 -0.35 -12.78
CA SER A 38 -19.71 0.61 -13.88
C SER A 38 -20.08 -0.07 -15.20
N SER A 39 -20.86 0.63 -16.02
CA SER A 39 -21.16 0.28 -17.42
C SER A 39 -20.11 0.79 -18.42
N SER A 40 -19.00 1.35 -17.95
CA SER A 40 -17.94 1.86 -18.82
C SER A 40 -17.32 0.76 -19.67
N ARG A 41 -17.23 1.01 -20.98
CA ARG A 41 -16.59 0.11 -21.96
C ARG A 41 -15.14 -0.25 -21.60
N ASN A 42 -14.43 0.64 -20.90
CA ASN A 42 -13.02 0.48 -20.58
C ASN A 42 -12.76 -0.03 -19.15
N ARG A 43 -13.80 -0.43 -18.41
CA ARG A 43 -13.70 -0.78 -16.99
C ARG A 43 -12.67 -1.88 -16.72
N ASP A 44 -12.62 -2.91 -17.55
CA ASP A 44 -11.77 -4.08 -17.31
C ASP A 44 -10.29 -3.72 -17.42
N VAL A 45 -9.95 -2.84 -18.37
CA VAL A 45 -8.59 -2.30 -18.51
C VAL A 45 -8.22 -1.49 -17.26
N ILE A 46 -9.10 -0.59 -16.80
CA ILE A 46 -8.83 0.26 -15.64
C ILE A 46 -8.71 -0.58 -14.36
N ILE A 47 -9.59 -1.58 -14.18
CA ILE A 47 -9.53 -2.54 -13.07
C ILE A 47 -8.18 -3.28 -13.09
N SER A 48 -7.72 -3.75 -14.25
CA SER A 48 -6.44 -4.45 -14.36
C SER A 48 -5.24 -3.58 -13.94
N VAL A 49 -5.30 -2.28 -14.23
CA VAL A 49 -4.27 -1.32 -13.83
C VAL A 49 -4.28 -1.13 -12.32
N TYR A 50 -5.46 -0.89 -11.72
CA TYR A 50 -5.57 -0.75 -10.27
C TYR A 50 -5.20 -2.02 -9.52
N GLN A 51 -5.53 -3.19 -10.05
CA GLN A 51 -5.12 -4.46 -9.45
C GLN A 51 -3.59 -4.61 -9.45
N LYS A 52 -2.91 -4.27 -10.55
CA LYS A 52 -1.43 -4.26 -10.58
C LYS A 52 -0.83 -3.30 -9.56
N MET A 53 -1.42 -2.12 -9.38
CA MET A 53 -0.96 -1.15 -8.38
C MET A 53 -1.16 -1.66 -6.95
N ILE A 54 -2.27 -2.33 -6.68
CA ILE A 54 -2.54 -2.99 -5.38
C ILE A 54 -1.48 -4.06 -5.14
N ASP A 55 -1.24 -4.95 -6.11
CA ASP A 55 -0.29 -6.05 -5.99
C ASP A 55 1.13 -5.54 -5.71
N GLN A 56 1.55 -4.47 -6.41
CA GLN A 56 2.85 -3.82 -6.20
C GLN A 56 2.98 -3.22 -4.79
N LYS A 57 1.95 -2.49 -4.33
CA LYS A 57 1.96 -1.90 -2.98
C LYS A 57 1.96 -2.96 -1.89
N GLN A 58 1.17 -4.02 -2.05
CA GLN A 58 1.15 -5.14 -1.13
C GLN A 58 2.48 -5.90 -1.12
N HIS A 59 3.10 -6.12 -2.29
CA HIS A 59 4.41 -6.74 -2.39
C HIS A 59 5.48 -5.91 -1.69
N PHE A 60 5.51 -4.60 -1.93
CA PHE A 60 6.43 -3.69 -1.24
C PHE A 60 6.26 -3.75 0.28
N MET A 61 5.02 -3.74 0.79
CA MET A 61 4.76 -3.86 2.23
C MET A 61 5.23 -5.20 2.81
N ARG A 62 5.11 -6.31 2.06
CA ARG A 62 5.64 -7.63 2.48
C ARG A 62 7.16 -7.63 2.52
N ASP A 63 7.81 -7.17 1.45
CA ASP A 63 9.27 -7.21 1.29
C ASP A 63 9.97 -6.30 2.32
N TRP A 64 9.38 -5.14 2.60
CA TRP A 64 9.85 -4.22 3.63
C TRP A 64 9.56 -4.73 5.06
N LYS A 65 9.00 -5.93 5.22
CA LYS A 65 8.58 -6.52 6.51
C LYS A 65 7.66 -5.56 7.31
N MET A 66 6.88 -4.75 6.60
CA MET A 66 5.84 -3.88 7.18
C MET A 66 4.56 -4.69 7.47
N ALA A 67 4.39 -5.84 6.82
CA ALA A 67 3.51 -6.90 7.27
C ALA A 67 3.92 -7.28 8.70
N ASP A 68 2.95 -7.22 9.60
CA ASP A 68 3.10 -7.18 11.05
C ASP A 68 4.27 -7.98 11.63
N ARG A 69 5.13 -7.26 12.35
CA ARG A 69 5.93 -7.81 13.45
C ARG A 69 5.12 -7.85 14.76
N ALA A 70 3.79 -7.71 14.73
CA ALA A 70 2.94 -7.81 15.92
C ALA A 70 2.49 -9.25 16.25
N ALA A 71 3.24 -10.25 15.79
CA ALA A 71 3.12 -11.62 16.25
C ALA A 71 4.49 -12.14 16.69
N ARG A 72 4.97 -11.65 17.84
CA ARG A 72 5.80 -12.42 18.79
C ARG A 72 5.49 -11.94 20.19
#